data_AF-A0A1C5X384-F1
#
_entry.id   AF-A0A1C5X384-F1
#
_cell.length_a   1.000
_cell.length_b   1.000
_cell.length_c   1.000
_cell.angle_alpha   90.00
_cell.angle_beta   90.00
_cell.angle_gamma   90.00
#
_symmetry.space_group_name_H-M   'P 1'
#
loop_
_entity.id
_entity.type
_entity.pdbx_description
1 polymer ?
#
loop_
_entity_poly.entity_id
_entity_poly.type
_entity_poly.pdbx_seq_one_letter_code
_entity_poly.pdbx_strand_id
1 'polypeptide(L)'
;MENNTVKITGKIMETPEYLLTSQDRRKIYKSTIEVMRTSGNMDVIPIQVPEQIVQEIRDNVGGRITIFGEYRSYNEKDGERNHLKLYVFVKGISEAGEADQNRIDLIGYICKQPLYRETPLGKEITDILIAVNRKHRKSDYLPAIRWY
;
A
#
# COMPACT_ATOMS: atom_id res chain seq x y z
N MET A 1 0.42 3.58 -19.64
CA MET A 1 0.28 4.64 -18.62
C MET A 1 0.16 3.95 -17.28
N GLU A 2 1.06 4.25 -16.33
CA GLU A 2 0.97 3.69 -14.98
C GLU A 2 -0.13 4.43 -14.22
N ASN A 3 -1.02 3.69 -13.55
CA ASN A 3 -2.20 4.24 -12.91
C ASN A 3 -2.25 3.98 -11.40
N ASN A 4 -1.26 3.25 -10.89
CA ASN A 4 -1.08 2.94 -9.49
C ASN A 4 0.43 2.83 -9.25
N THR A 5 1.02 3.84 -8.65
CA THR A 5 2.46 3.84 -8.35
C THR A 5 2.68 4.25 -6.92
N VAL A 6 3.40 3.42 -6.18
CA VAL A 6 3.83 3.69 -4.81
C VAL A 6 5.35 3.80 -4.80
N LYS A 7 5.86 4.78 -4.06
CA LYS A 7 7.25 4.86 -3.66
C LYS A 7 7.32 5.09 -2.15
N ILE A 8 7.95 4.16 -1.44
CA ILE A 8 8.15 4.27 -0.01
C ILE A 8 9.63 4.12 0.31
N THR A 9 10.19 5.05 1.08
CA THR A 9 11.51 4.92 1.69
C THR A 9 11.31 4.84 3.20
N GLY A 10 11.76 3.75 3.80
CA GLY A 10 11.50 3.44 5.20
C GLY A 10 12.25 2.20 5.68
N LYS A 11 11.98 1.77 6.90
CA LYS A 11 12.67 0.64 7.56
C LYS A 11 11.85 -0.65 7.43
N ILE A 12 12.47 -1.74 6.95
CA ILE A 12 11.82 -3.06 6.97
C ILE A 12 11.84 -3.59 8.39
N MET A 13 10.69 -3.93 8.95
CA MET A 13 10.59 -4.28 10.37
C MET A 13 10.71 -5.78 10.63
N GLU A 14 10.17 -6.59 9.74
CA GLU A 14 9.96 -8.02 9.97
C GLU A 14 10.47 -8.84 8.80
N THR A 15 11.08 -9.99 9.10
CA THR A 15 11.44 -10.98 8.09
C THR A 15 10.18 -11.41 7.30
N PRO A 16 10.19 -11.34 5.95
CA PRO A 16 9.05 -11.75 5.16
C PRO A 16 8.61 -13.20 5.40
N GLU A 17 7.35 -13.36 5.81
CA GLU A 17 6.69 -14.64 6.06
C GLU A 17 5.87 -15.07 4.84
N TYR A 18 5.81 -16.38 4.56
CA TYR A 18 4.95 -16.88 3.49
C TYR A 18 3.49 -16.51 3.78
N LEU A 19 2.82 -15.95 2.77
CA LEU A 19 1.41 -15.57 2.85
C LEU A 19 0.55 -16.54 2.03
N LEU A 20 0.82 -16.66 0.74
CA LEU A 20 0.03 -17.47 -0.18
C LEU A 20 0.81 -17.81 -1.45
N THR A 21 0.23 -18.69 -2.26
CA THR A 21 0.66 -18.93 -3.64
C THR A 21 -0.34 -18.27 -4.59
N SER A 22 0.15 -17.41 -5.48
CA SER A 22 -0.67 -16.66 -6.43
C SER A 22 -1.27 -17.55 -7.53
N GLN A 23 -2.19 -17.00 -8.33
CA GLN A 23 -2.82 -17.71 -9.45
C GLN A 23 -1.81 -18.20 -10.51
N ASP A 24 -0.69 -17.48 -10.67
CA ASP A 24 0.44 -17.83 -11.52
C ASP A 24 1.48 -18.73 -10.81
N ARG A 25 1.10 -19.36 -9.69
CA ARG A 25 1.91 -20.32 -8.91
C ARG A 25 3.20 -19.76 -8.31
N ARG A 26 3.27 -18.44 -8.10
CA ARG A 26 4.41 -17.78 -7.43
C ARG A 26 4.11 -17.59 -5.95
N LYS A 27 5.11 -17.77 -5.09
CA LYS A 27 4.92 -17.50 -3.66
C LYS A 27 4.88 -16.00 -3.41
N ILE A 28 3.96 -15.58 -2.55
CA ILE A 28 3.85 -14.21 -2.05
C ILE A 28 4.11 -14.25 -0.55
N TYR A 29 4.89 -13.29 -0.09
CA TYR A 29 5.28 -13.12 1.31
C TYR A 29 4.69 -11.82 1.84
N LYS A 30 4.47 -11.73 3.16
CA LYS A 30 4.02 -10.53 3.86
C LYS A 30 5.13 -10.00 4.78
N SER A 31 5.20 -8.69 4.94
CA SER A 31 6.06 -7.99 5.89
C SER A 31 5.46 -6.58 6.13
N THR A 32 6.20 -5.72 6.83
CA THR A 32 5.84 -4.34 7.11
C THR A 32 7.04 -3.41 6.87
N ILE A 33 6.74 -2.20 6.39
CA ILE A 33 7.70 -1.10 6.28
C ILE A 33 7.26 0.06 7.16
N GLU A 34 8.16 0.57 7.98
CA GLU A 34 7.96 1.74 8.83
C GLU A 34 8.45 3.01 8.15
N VAL A 35 7.64 4.07 8.21
CA VAL A 35 7.97 5.37 7.61
C VAL A 35 7.63 6.49 8.59
N MET A 36 8.57 7.38 8.84
CA MET A 36 8.35 8.56 9.66
C MET A 36 7.71 9.68 8.83
N ARG A 37 6.57 10.20 9.29
CA ARG A 37 5.96 11.41 8.75
C ARG A 37 6.76 12.64 9.19
N THR A 38 6.64 13.72 8.43
CA THR A 38 7.17 15.04 8.85
C THR A 38 6.58 15.55 10.17
N SER A 39 5.42 15.02 10.59
CA SER A 39 4.82 15.29 11.90
C SER A 39 5.45 14.53 13.06
N GLY A 40 6.43 13.65 12.81
CA GLY A 40 7.04 12.76 13.80
C GLY A 40 6.26 11.48 14.10
N ASN A 41 5.09 11.28 13.49
CA ASN A 41 4.32 10.04 13.63
C ASN A 41 4.88 8.94 12.72
N MET A 42 4.86 7.71 13.21
CA MET A 42 5.27 6.53 12.45
C MET A 42 4.08 5.87 11.76
N ASP A 43 4.19 5.65 10.45
CA ASP A 43 3.30 4.79 9.69
C ASP A 43 3.89 3.38 9.60
N VAL A 44 3.10 2.36 9.90
CA VAL A 44 3.44 0.95 9.65
C VAL A 44 2.61 0.48 8.47
N ILE A 45 3.26 0.25 7.32
CA ILE A 45 2.57 -0.05 6.07
C ILE A 45 2.75 -1.55 5.75
N PRO A 46 1.65 -2.32 5.62
CA PRO A 46 1.75 -3.73 5.22
C PRO A 46 2.19 -3.84 3.75
N ILE A 47 3.16 -4.73 3.50
CA ILE A 47 3.69 -5.00 2.17
C ILE A 47 3.50 -6.47 1.81
N GLN A 48 3.26 -6.73 0.52
CA GLN A 48 3.32 -8.07 -0.06
C GLN A 48 4.45 -8.14 -1.08
N VAL A 49 5.30 -9.14 -0.92
CA VAL A 49 6.57 -9.28 -1.62
C VAL A 49 6.53 -10.56 -2.45
N PRO A 50 6.64 -10.50 -3.78
CA PRO A 50 6.74 -11.70 -4.60
C PRO A 50 8.08 -12.41 -4.35
N GLU A 51 8.08 -13.74 -4.52
CA GLU A 51 9.26 -14.60 -4.28
C GLU A 51 10.54 -14.16 -5.00
N GLN A 52 10.40 -13.45 -6.14
CA GLN A 52 11.54 -13.00 -6.93
C GLN A 52 12.40 -11.92 -6.26
N ILE A 53 11.83 -11.17 -5.32
CA ILE A 53 12.53 -10.07 -4.63
C ILE A 53 12.52 -10.25 -3.10
N VAL A 54 12.08 -11.42 -2.62
CA VAL A 54 11.92 -11.68 -1.19
C VAL A 54 13.25 -11.71 -0.47
N GLN A 55 14.31 -12.18 -1.13
CA GLN A 55 15.63 -12.30 -0.51
C GLN A 55 16.22 -10.93 -0.25
N GLU A 56 16.08 -10.00 -1.18
CA GLU A 56 16.58 -8.64 -1.03
C GLU A 56 15.83 -7.87 0.06
N ILE A 57 14.54 -8.15 0.28
CA ILE A 57 13.82 -7.63 1.44
C ILE A 57 14.36 -8.24 2.74
N ARG A 58 14.66 -9.56 2.77
CA ARG A 58 15.25 -10.23 3.94
C ARG A 58 16.61 -9.63 4.31
N ASP A 59 17.44 -9.36 3.30
CA ASP A 59 18.78 -8.80 3.49
C ASP A 59 18.74 -7.37 4.04
N ASN A 60 17.58 -6.69 3.96
CA ASN A 60 17.36 -5.34 4.45
C ASN A 60 16.47 -5.27 5.72
N VAL A 61 16.17 -6.39 6.37
CA VAL A 61 15.42 -6.39 7.64
C VAL A 61 16.18 -5.60 8.70
N GLY A 62 15.49 -4.68 9.37
CA GLY A 62 16.08 -3.73 10.32
C GLY A 62 16.78 -2.54 9.65
N GLY A 63 17.04 -2.61 8.35
CA GLY A 63 17.64 -1.54 7.55
C GLY A 63 16.61 -0.66 6.85
N ARG A 64 17.08 0.45 6.26
CA ARG A 64 16.28 1.34 5.42
C ARG A 64 16.42 0.93 3.95
N ILE A 65 15.32 0.97 3.22
CA ILE A 65 15.26 0.69 1.79
C ILE A 65 14.21 1.56 1.12
N THR A 66 14.32 1.77 -0.20
CA THR A 66 13.23 2.30 -1.01
C THR A 66 12.53 1.16 -1.74
N ILE A 67 11.22 1.03 -1.58
CA ILE A 67 10.37 0.10 -2.33
C ILE A 67 9.52 0.86 -3.36
N PHE A 68 9.31 0.21 -4.50
CA PHE A 68 8.40 0.64 -5.56
C PHE A 68 7.32 -0.41 -5.77
N GLY A 69 6.10 0.01 -6.04
CA GLY A 69 5.00 -0.94 -6.13
C GLY A 69 3.67 -0.34 -6.53
N GLU A 70 2.62 -1.09 -6.21
CA GLU A 70 1.23 -0.70 -6.39
C GLU A 70 0.50 -0.81 -5.05
N TYR A 71 -0.37 0.14 -4.73
CA TYR A 71 -1.24 0.03 -3.56
C TYR A 71 -2.48 -0.77 -3.93
N ARG A 72 -2.60 -1.98 -3.41
CA ARG A 72 -3.61 -2.93 -3.81
C ARG A 72 -4.65 -3.18 -2.73
N SER A 73 -5.85 -3.55 -3.18
CA SER A 73 -6.92 -4.00 -2.29
C SER A 73 -7.48 -5.37 -2.64
N TYR A 74 -7.93 -6.08 -1.60
CA TYR A 74 -8.73 -7.29 -1.73
C TYR A 74 -9.73 -7.39 -0.57
N ASN A 75 -10.78 -8.14 -0.81
CA ASN A 75 -11.80 -8.44 0.18
C ASN A 75 -11.48 -9.78 0.82
N GLU A 76 -11.28 -9.78 2.13
CA GLU A 76 -11.10 -10.97 2.95
C GLU A 76 -12.42 -11.27 3.67
N LYS A 77 -12.94 -12.49 3.48
CA LYS A 77 -14.12 -12.95 4.20
C LYS A 77 -13.70 -13.50 5.56
N ASP A 78 -14.34 -13.00 6.61
CA ASP A 78 -14.23 -13.51 7.97
C ASP A 78 -15.63 -13.83 8.49
N GLY A 79 -16.03 -15.10 8.34
CA GLY A 79 -17.42 -15.54 8.52
C GLY A 79 -18.37 -14.78 7.60
N GLU A 80 -19.34 -14.08 8.20
CA GLU A 80 -20.32 -13.23 7.51
C GLU A 80 -19.81 -11.82 7.17
N ARG A 81 -18.65 -11.43 7.72
CA ARG A 81 -18.09 -10.09 7.53
C ARG A 81 -17.11 -10.08 6.36
N ASN A 82 -17.07 -8.94 5.66
CA ASN A 82 -16.14 -8.71 4.58
C ASN A 82 -15.21 -7.55 4.95
N HIS A 83 -13.91 -7.81 4.98
CA HIS A 83 -12.88 -6.85 5.35
C HIS A 83 -12.07 -6.44 4.12
N LEU A 84 -12.09 -5.14 3.80
CA LEU A 84 -11.21 -4.59 2.78
C LEU A 84 -9.79 -4.51 3.34
N LYS A 85 -8.90 -5.33 2.79
CA LYS A 85 -7.46 -5.31 3.10
C LYS A 85 -6.74 -4.46 2.07
N LEU A 86 -5.85 -3.61 2.56
CA LEU A 86 -5.01 -2.71 1.77
C LEU A 86 -3.54 -3.02 2.05
N TYR A 87 -2.71 -3.05 1.01
CA TYR A 87 -1.28 -3.33 1.14
C TYR A 87 -0.51 -2.80 -0.06
N VAL A 88 0.80 -2.61 0.08
CA VAL A 88 1.68 -2.30 -1.05
C VAL A 88 2.21 -3.60 -1.64
N PHE A 89 1.89 -3.88 -2.91
CA PHE A 89 2.51 -4.97 -3.65
C PHE A 89 3.84 -4.50 -4.23
N VAL A 90 4.94 -5.05 -3.72
CA VAL A 90 6.30 -4.64 -4.10
C VAL A 90 6.62 -5.17 -5.49
N LYS A 91 7.10 -4.28 -6.35
CA LYS A 91 7.55 -4.58 -7.72
C LYS A 91 9.05 -4.37 -7.94
N GLY A 92 9.68 -3.59 -7.06
CA GLY A 92 11.10 -3.30 -7.15
C GLY A 92 11.59 -2.60 -5.90
N ILE A 93 12.91 -2.52 -5.78
CA ILE A 93 13.60 -1.92 -4.65
C ILE A 93 14.77 -1.08 -5.17
N SER A 94 15.23 -0.15 -4.35
CA SER A 94 16.52 0.52 -4.52
C SER A 94 17.09 0.87 -3.15
N GLU A 95 18.33 1.35 -3.14
CA GLU A 95 18.93 1.95 -1.94
C GLU A 95 18.00 3.03 -1.34
N ALA A 96 18.10 3.18 -0.03
CA ALA A 96 17.35 4.19 0.70
C ALA A 96 17.79 5.60 0.27
N GLY A 97 16.83 6.47 -0.02
CA GLY A 97 17.10 7.90 -0.10
C GLY A 97 17.43 8.49 1.28
N GLU A 98 17.87 9.74 1.30
CA GLU A 98 18.22 10.43 2.55
C GLU A 98 17.02 10.52 3.50
N ALA A 99 15.87 10.96 2.99
CA ALA A 99 14.64 11.16 3.75
C ALA A 99 13.64 10.01 3.57
N ASP A 100 12.85 9.78 4.60
CA ASP A 100 11.67 8.92 4.53
C ASP A 100 10.66 9.47 3.52
N GLN A 101 10.06 8.58 2.74
CA GLN A 101 9.08 8.93 1.71
C GLN A 101 7.89 7.99 1.83
N ASN A 102 6.68 8.54 1.74
CA ASN A 102 5.44 7.79 1.62
C ASN A 102 4.60 8.46 0.53
N ARG A 103 4.77 8.04 -0.72
CA ARG A 103 4.13 8.64 -1.88
C ARG A 103 3.34 7.61 -2.66
N ILE A 104 2.15 8.01 -3.09
CA ILE A 104 1.31 7.28 -4.01
C ILE A 104 0.76 8.22 -5.10
N ASP A 105 0.76 7.76 -6.35
CA ASP A 105 0.10 8.43 -7.47
C ASP A 105 -0.92 7.45 -8.07
N LEU A 106 -2.18 7.91 -8.19
CA LEU A 106 -3.32 7.09 -8.63
C LEU A 106 -4.06 7.76 -9.80
N ILE A 107 -4.41 6.96 -10.80
CA ILE A 107 -5.25 7.36 -11.93
C ILE A 107 -6.41 6.37 -12.02
N GLY A 108 -7.61 6.83 -11.75
CA GLY A 108 -8.78 5.96 -11.63
C GLY A 108 -10.10 6.70 -11.77
N TYR A 109 -11.16 6.03 -11.40
CA TYR A 109 -12.54 6.52 -11.50
C TYR A 109 -13.14 6.68 -10.11
N ILE A 110 -13.95 7.72 -9.91
CA ILE A 110 -14.72 7.90 -8.68
C ILE A 110 -15.88 6.89 -8.70
N CYS A 111 -15.93 6.00 -7.70
CA CYS A 111 -16.88 4.88 -7.67
C CYS A 111 -18.28 5.25 -7.16
N LYS A 112 -18.35 6.31 -6.35
CA LYS A 112 -19.57 6.79 -5.70
C LYS A 112 -19.43 8.28 -5.48
N GLN A 113 -20.56 8.98 -5.29
CA GLN A 113 -20.53 10.40 -4.95
C GLN A 113 -19.59 10.64 -3.75
N PRO A 114 -18.60 11.55 -3.89
CA PRO A 114 -17.73 11.92 -2.77
C PRO A 114 -18.56 12.44 -1.60
N LEU A 115 -18.18 12.05 -0.38
CA LEU A 115 -18.90 12.44 0.82
C LEU A 115 -18.15 13.59 1.50
N TYR A 116 -18.71 14.79 1.35
CA TYR A 116 -18.25 15.97 2.09
C TYR A 116 -18.75 15.92 3.54
N ARG A 117 -17.90 16.27 4.50
CA ARG A 117 -18.25 16.43 5.92
C ARG A 117 -17.23 17.28 6.65
N GLU A 118 -17.60 17.74 7.84
CA GLU A 118 -16.69 18.39 8.78
C GLU A 118 -16.24 17.40 9.87
N THR A 119 -14.99 17.54 10.32
CA THR A 119 -14.50 16.88 11.54
C THR A 119 -15.09 17.56 12.78
N PRO A 120 -15.07 16.92 13.97
CA PRO A 120 -15.52 17.55 15.22
C PRO A 120 -14.82 18.88 15.56
N LEU A 121 -13.63 19.14 14.97
CA LEU A 121 -12.88 20.39 15.13
C LEU A 121 -13.12 21.40 14.00
N GLY A 122 -14.18 21.21 13.19
CA GLY A 122 -14.57 22.13 12.11
C GLY A 122 -13.64 22.11 10.88
N LYS A 123 -12.83 21.06 10.71
CA LYS A 123 -12.04 20.89 9.47
C LYS A 123 -12.86 20.23 8.37
N GLU A 124 -12.87 20.85 7.21
CA GLU A 124 -13.57 20.37 6.01
C GLU A 124 -12.79 19.22 5.37
N ILE A 125 -13.46 18.09 5.14
CA ILE A 125 -12.88 16.92 4.48
C ILE A 125 -13.85 16.27 3.51
N THR A 126 -13.31 15.52 2.55
CA THR A 126 -14.11 14.74 1.61
C THR A 126 -13.58 13.32 1.52
N ASP A 127 -14.43 12.34 1.83
CA ASP A 127 -14.14 10.93 1.60
C ASP A 127 -14.39 10.58 0.13
N ILE A 128 -13.40 9.98 -0.51
CA ILE A 128 -13.40 9.59 -1.92
C ILE A 128 -13.13 8.09 -2.00
N LEU A 129 -13.81 7.40 -2.91
CA LEU A 129 -13.50 6.01 -3.26
C LEU A 129 -13.07 5.95 -4.72
N ILE A 130 -11.84 5.53 -4.97
CA ILE A 130 -11.23 5.48 -6.30
C ILE A 130 -11.12 4.02 -6.75
N ALA A 131 -11.65 3.70 -7.93
CA ALA A 131 -11.38 2.44 -8.63
C ALA A 131 -10.19 2.61 -9.55
N VAL A 132 -9.15 1.83 -9.32
CA VAL A 132 -7.92 1.81 -10.13
C VAL A 132 -7.82 0.46 -10.81
N ASN A 133 -7.88 0.46 -12.15
CA ASN A 133 -7.94 -0.77 -12.93
C ASN A 133 -6.59 -1.49 -12.94
N ARG A 134 -6.59 -2.79 -12.63
CA ARG A 134 -5.44 -3.70 -12.71
C ARG A 134 -5.44 -4.45 -14.04
N LYS A 135 -4.35 -5.15 -14.34
CA LYS A 135 -4.37 -6.24 -15.34
C LYS A 135 -5.36 -7.34 -14.91
N HIS A 136 -5.74 -8.18 -15.87
CA HIS A 136 -6.65 -9.33 -15.66
C HIS A 136 -8.05 -8.96 -15.13
N ARG A 137 -8.59 -7.81 -15.57
CA ARG A 137 -9.96 -7.35 -15.24
C ARG A 137 -10.25 -7.28 -13.73
N LYS A 138 -9.24 -7.02 -12.92
CA LYS A 138 -9.40 -6.70 -11.49
C LYS A 138 -9.31 -5.18 -11.32
N SER A 139 -9.89 -4.64 -10.25
CA SER A 139 -9.75 -3.23 -9.88
C SER A 139 -9.46 -3.10 -8.40
N ASP A 140 -8.53 -2.23 -8.03
CA ASP A 140 -8.29 -1.81 -6.66
C ASP A 140 -9.30 -0.73 -6.29
N TYR A 141 -10.08 -0.96 -5.23
CA TYR A 141 -10.97 0.06 -4.65
C TYR A 141 -10.25 0.67 -3.45
N LEU A 142 -9.87 1.93 -3.58
CA LEU A 142 -8.97 2.63 -2.66
C LEU A 142 -9.69 3.83 -2.02
N PRO A 143 -9.95 3.79 -0.71
CA PRO A 143 -10.49 4.95 0.01
C PRO A 143 -9.40 6.02 0.15
N ALA A 144 -9.79 7.29 0.01
CA ALA A 144 -8.94 8.45 0.19
C ALA A 144 -9.70 9.56 0.90
N ILE A 145 -8.99 10.39 1.65
CA ILE A 145 -9.56 11.58 2.31
C ILE A 145 -8.80 12.80 1.79
N ARG A 146 -9.54 13.78 1.26
CA ARG A 146 -9.01 15.09 0.94
C ARG A 146 -9.33 16.06 2.07
N TRP A 147 -8.31 16.79 2.52
CA TRP A 147 -8.44 17.92 3.45
C TRP A 147 -8.40 19.22 2.65
N TYR A 148 -9.15 20.23 3.11
CA TYR A 148 -9.14 21.59 2.57
C TYR A 148 -8.34 22.53 3.48
#